data_AF-A0A1H6F5J4-F1
#
_entry.id   AF-A0A1H6F5J4-F1
#
_cell.length_a   1.000
_cell.length_b   1.000
_cell.length_c   1.000
_cell.angle_alpha   90.00
_cell.angle_beta   90.00
_cell.angle_gamma   90.00
#
_symmetry.space_group_name_H-M   'P 1'
#
loop_
_entity.id
_entity.type
_entity.pdbx_description
1 polymer ?
#
loop_
_entity_poly.entity_id
_entity_poly.type
_entity_poly.pdbx_seq_one_letter_code
_entity_poly.pdbx_strand_id
1 'polypeptide(L)'
;MCGEIGIPINQYYKLTHRQVANIIAGYNNKQNLLLQNSWLQTREIAFAIIQPHLDKRHKNLSKQQFMPLWFENHKPTKPKPRLTREQIKEKFKSV
;
A
#
# COMPACT_ATOMS: atom_id res chain seq x y z
N MET A 1 16.24 19.60 10.92
CA MET A 1 15.23 19.11 9.96
C MET A 1 14.02 18.59 10.72
N CYS A 2 12.83 18.64 10.16
CA CYS A 2 11.60 18.13 10.77
C CYS A 2 11.56 16.60 10.69
N GLY A 3 12.14 15.94 11.69
CA GLY A 3 12.13 14.48 11.84
C GLY A 3 12.57 13.73 10.58
N GLU A 4 11.94 12.59 10.33
CA GLU A 4 12.20 11.72 9.16
C GLU A 4 11.59 12.23 7.85
N ILE A 5 10.74 13.27 7.91
CA ILE A 5 10.11 13.88 6.73
C ILE A 5 11.15 14.67 5.91
N GLY A 6 12.25 15.10 6.53
CA GLY A 6 13.39 15.71 5.83
C GLY A 6 13.20 17.16 5.40
N ILE A 7 12.15 17.85 5.87
CA ILE A 7 11.88 19.25 5.54
C ILE A 7 12.66 20.16 6.51
N PRO A 8 13.35 21.21 6.05
CA PRO A 8 13.92 22.22 6.93
C PRO A 8 12.85 22.94 7.76
N ILE A 9 13.13 23.24 9.03
CA ILE A 9 12.15 23.84 9.94
C ILE A 9 11.58 25.17 9.42
N ASN A 10 12.42 26.01 8.79
CA ASN A 10 12.00 27.27 8.16
C ASN A 10 11.02 27.03 7.01
N GLN A 11 11.22 25.97 6.22
CA GLN A 11 10.33 25.63 5.13
C GLN A 11 9.00 25.05 5.64
N TYR A 12 9.03 24.29 6.73
CA TYR A 12 7.83 23.72 7.35
C TYR A 12 6.81 24.80 7.76
N TYR A 13 7.26 25.87 8.41
CA TYR A 13 6.39 26.98 8.83
C TYR A 13 5.79 27.79 7.66
N LYS A 14 6.32 27.64 6.44
CA LYS A 14 5.79 28.28 5.23
C LYS A 14 4.74 27.44 4.51
N LEU A 15 4.52 26.19 4.93
CA LEU A 15 3.58 25.29 4.28
C LEU A 15 2.16 25.55 4.74
N THR A 16 1.23 25.47 3.79
CA THR A 16 -0.21 25.39 4.09
C THR A 16 -0.56 24.00 4.64
N HIS A 17 -1.66 23.93 5.39
CA HIS A 17 -2.15 22.66 5.94
C HIS A 17 -2.32 21.58 4.86
N ARG A 18 -2.82 21.94 3.67
CA ARG A 18 -2.98 21.02 2.54
C ARG A 18 -1.65 20.49 2.01
N GLN A 19 -0.63 21.35 1.93
CA GLN A 19 0.70 20.92 1.49
C GLN A 19 1.34 19.97 2.50
N VAL A 20 1.20 20.26 3.81
CA VAL A 20 1.65 19.36 4.87
C VAL A 20 0.95 18.00 4.78
N ALA A 21 -0.38 17.98 4.62
CA ALA A 21 -1.15 16.74 4.47
C ALA A 21 -0.70 15.91 3.26
N ASN A 22 -0.45 16.55 2.12
CA ASN A 22 0.04 15.87 0.91
C ASN A 22 1.44 15.26 1.13
N ILE A 23 2.34 15.98 1.81
CA ILE A 23 3.68 15.49 2.08
C ILE A 23 3.63 14.29 3.05
N ILE A 24 2.84 14.38 4.11
CA ILE A 24 2.64 13.28 5.06
C ILE A 24 2.07 12.05 4.34
N ALA A 25 1.07 12.23 3.46
CA ALA A 25 0.52 11.15 2.66
C ALA A 25 1.59 10.48 1.76
N GLY A 26 2.42 11.28 1.09
CA GLY A 26 3.54 10.78 0.30
C GLY A 26 4.57 10.02 1.13
N TYR A 27 4.93 10.55 2.32
CA TYR A 27 5.83 9.91 3.26
C TYR A 27 5.29 8.55 3.74
N ASN A 28 4.04 8.51 4.18
CA ASN A 28 3.40 7.28 4.66
C ASN A 28 3.30 6.23 3.54
N ASN A 29 3.01 6.65 2.30
CA ASN A 29 3.01 5.75 1.16
C ASN A 29 4.40 5.15 0.91
N LYS A 30 5.46 5.97 0.98
CA LYS A 30 6.84 5.49 0.87
C LYS A 30 7.17 4.47 1.97
N GLN A 31 6.83 4.77 3.22
CA GLN A 31 7.08 3.86 4.35
C GLN A 31 6.32 2.54 4.21
N ASN A 32 5.06 2.60 3.77
CA ASN A 32 4.28 1.40 3.49
C ASN A 32 4.91 0.54 2.39
N LEU A 33 5.39 1.15 1.30
CA LEU A 33 6.07 0.41 0.22
C LEU A 33 7.37 -0.24 0.70
N LEU A 34 8.16 0.46 1.51
CA LEU A 34 9.38 -0.09 2.10
C LEU A 34 9.07 -1.28 3.02
N LEU A 35 8.04 -1.16 3.86
CA LEU A 35 7.58 -2.24 4.72
C LEU A 35 7.15 -3.45 3.89
N GLN A 36 6.31 -3.24 2.87
CA GLN A 36 5.86 -4.32 1.98
C GLN A 36 7.04 -5.02 1.30
N ASN A 37 8.01 -4.26 0.79
CA ASN A 37 9.23 -4.81 0.18
C ASN A 37 10.05 -5.64 1.17
N SER A 38 10.20 -5.16 2.41
CA SER A 38 10.89 -5.91 3.47
C SER A 38 10.22 -7.27 3.70
N TRP A 39 8.89 -7.31 3.78
CA TRP A 39 8.15 -8.56 3.97
C TRP A 39 8.24 -9.51 2.78
N LEU A 40 8.29 -8.97 1.55
CA LEU A 40 8.54 -9.77 0.35
C LEU A 40 9.94 -10.41 0.39
N GLN A 41 10.97 -9.65 0.76
CA GLN A 41 12.33 -10.17 0.90
C GLN A 41 12.43 -11.23 2.00
N THR A 42 11.80 -10.99 3.16
CA THR A 42 11.72 -11.97 4.24
C THR A 42 11.05 -13.26 3.76
N ARG A 43 9.96 -13.15 2.98
CA ARG A 43 9.28 -14.32 2.40
C ARG A 43 10.20 -15.15 1.51
N GLU A 44 10.94 -14.48 0.64
CA GLU A 44 11.87 -15.11 -0.29
C GLU A 44 12.94 -15.90 0.46
N ILE A 45 13.57 -15.27 1.46
CA ILE A 45 14.61 -15.88 2.27
C ILE A 45 14.05 -17.06 3.08
N ALA A 46 12.94 -16.85 3.79
CA ALA A 46 12.33 -17.88 4.63
C ALA A 46 11.90 -19.10 3.79
N PHE A 47 11.29 -18.86 2.62
CA PHE A 47 10.89 -19.93 1.73
C PHE A 47 12.10 -20.71 1.19
N ALA A 48 13.16 -20.01 0.78
CA ALA A 48 14.38 -20.67 0.29
C ALA A 48 15.02 -21.59 1.36
N ILE A 49 14.99 -21.18 2.64
CA ILE A 49 15.51 -21.97 3.75
C ILE A 49 14.63 -23.19 4.04
N ILE A 50 13.30 -23.04 4.01
CA ILE A 50 12.37 -24.11 4.40
C ILE A 50 12.11 -25.11 3.25
N GLN A 51 12.15 -24.65 2.00
CA GLN A 51 11.86 -25.46 0.81
C GLN A 51 12.54 -26.86 0.76
N PRO A 52 13.84 -27.03 1.07
CA PRO A 52 14.47 -28.36 1.06
C PRO A 52 13.96 -29.29 2.16
N HIS A 53 13.35 -28.75 3.21
CA HIS A 53 12.83 -29.50 4.36
C HIS A 53 11.32 -29.76 4.27
N LEU A 54 10.66 -29.35 3.17
CA LEU A 54 9.24 -29.61 2.96
C LEU A 54 9.00 -31.08 2.57
N ASP A 55 8.00 -31.69 3.18
CA ASP A 55 7.51 -33.02 2.82
C ASP A 55 7.08 -33.09 1.34
N LYS A 56 7.09 -34.31 0.77
CA LYS A 56 6.68 -34.55 -0.63
C LYS A 56 5.30 -33.97 -0.98
N ARG A 57 4.39 -33.90 -0.02
CA ARG A 57 3.04 -33.30 -0.17
C ARG A 57 3.07 -31.77 -0.36
N HIS A 58 4.10 -31.10 0.15
CA HIS A 58 4.24 -29.65 0.17
C HIS A 58 5.39 -29.16 -0.72
N LYS A 59 6.03 -30.04 -1.49
CA LYS A 59 7.17 -29.71 -2.35
C LYS A 59 6.84 -28.65 -3.43
N ASN A 60 5.57 -28.55 -3.82
CA ASN A 60 5.07 -27.59 -4.81
C ASN A 60 4.32 -26.41 -4.17
N LEU A 61 4.46 -26.18 -2.86
CA LEU A 61 3.82 -25.07 -2.18
C LEU A 61 4.30 -23.73 -2.75
N SER A 62 3.39 -22.85 -3.15
CA SER A 62 3.76 -21.50 -3.60
C SER A 62 4.22 -20.63 -2.43
N LYS A 63 5.12 -19.68 -2.67
CA LYS A 63 5.59 -18.70 -1.67
C LYS A 63 4.42 -17.93 -1.04
N GLN A 64 3.41 -17.57 -1.86
CA GLN A 64 2.21 -16.88 -1.41
C GLN A 64 1.33 -17.75 -0.50
N GLN A 65 1.30 -19.06 -0.74
CA GLN A 65 0.58 -20.01 0.12
C GLN A 65 1.34 -20.29 1.42
N PHE A 66 2.68 -20.33 1.34
CA PHE A 66 3.56 -20.49 2.50
C PHE A 66 3.44 -19.31 3.47
N MET A 67 3.52 -18.08 2.97
CA MET A 67 3.34 -16.87 3.78
C MET A 67 2.44 -15.86 3.05
N PRO A 68 1.12 -15.90 3.30
CA PRO A 68 0.19 -14.94 2.73
C PRO A 68 0.40 -13.57 3.39
N LEU A 69 0.64 -12.56 2.56
CA LEU A 69 0.84 -11.19 3.03
C LEU A 69 -0.47 -10.40 2.96
N TRP A 70 -0.73 -9.57 3.98
CA TRP A 70 -2.01 -8.88 4.14
C TRP A 70 -2.38 -7.94 2.98
N PHE A 71 -1.37 -7.43 2.27
CA PHE A 71 -1.56 -6.47 1.17
C PHE A 71 -1.76 -7.13 -0.20
N GLU A 72 -1.52 -8.44 -0.36
CA GLU A 72 -1.69 -9.15 -1.64
C GLU A 72 -3.17 -9.50 -1.92
N ASN A 73 -4.02 -9.52 -0.88
CA ASN A 73 -5.43 -9.88 -1.00
C ASN A 73 -6.35 -8.71 -1.41
N HIS A 74 -5.80 -7.52 -1.61
CA HIS A 74 -6.56 -6.38 -2.09
C HIS A 74 -6.75 -6.51 -3.61
N LYS A 75 -7.89 -7.10 -4.02
CA LYS A 75 -8.36 -6.95 -5.41
C LYS A 75 -8.43 -5.46 -5.70
N PRO A 76 -7.83 -4.96 -6.81
CA PRO A 76 -7.98 -3.56 -7.17
C PRO A 76 -9.48 -3.29 -7.32
N THR A 77 -10.03 -2.43 -6.46
CA THR A 77 -11.39 -1.92 -6.65
C THR A 77 -11.41 -1.28 -8.02
N LYS A 78 -12.15 -1.89 -8.96
CA LYS A 78 -12.37 -1.30 -10.28
C LYS A 78 -12.81 0.14 -10.06
N PRO A 79 -12.17 1.13 -10.71
CA PRO A 79 -12.57 2.52 -10.54
C PRO A 79 -14.05 2.61 -10.87
N LYS A 80 -14.87 3.08 -9.91
CA LYS A 80 -16.29 3.32 -10.17
C LYS A 80 -16.36 4.32 -11.34
N PRO A 81 -17.15 4.04 -12.38
CA PRO A 81 -17.30 4.98 -13.48
C PRO A 81 -17.73 6.34 -12.92
N ARG A 82 -17.08 7.41 -13.38
CA ARG A 82 -17.48 8.77 -13.01
C ARG A 82 -18.89 9.00 -13.56
N LEU A 83 -19.87 9.26 -12.69
CA LEU A 83 -21.22 9.60 -13.14
C LEU A 83 -21.16 10.88 -13.98
N THR A 84 -21.83 10.87 -15.13
CA THR A 84 -22.01 12.04 -15.98
C THR A 84 -22.84 13.09 -15.25
N ARG A 85 -22.72 14.38 -15.60
CA ARG A 85 -23.48 15.47 -14.99
C ARG A 85 -25.00 15.24 -14.98
N GLU A 86 -25.52 14.57 -16.00
CA GLU A 86 -26.94 14.23 -16.13
C GLU A 86 -27.38 13.18 -15.09
N GLN A 87 -26.57 12.13 -14.90
CA GLN A 87 -26.81 11.07 -13.91
C GLN A 87 -26.76 11.58 -12.46
N ILE A 88 -25.97 12.63 -12.21
CA ILE A 88 -25.93 13.30 -10.91
C ILE A 88 -27.26 14.02 -10.66
N LYS A 89 -27.78 14.77 -11.64
CA LYS A 89 -29.04 15.51 -11.51
C LYS A 89 -30.25 14.59 -11.28
N GLU A 90 -30.28 13.41 -11.93
CA GLU A 90 -31.35 12.43 -11.71
C GLU A 90 -31.33 11.85 -10.30
N LYS A 91 -30.14 11.52 -9.76
CA LYS A 91 -29.98 11.03 -8.38
C LYS A 91 -30.41 12.03 -7.31
N PHE A 92 -30.24 13.33 -7.55
CA PHE A 92 -30.65 14.38 -6.62
C PHE A 92 -32.14 14.75 -6.74
N LYS A 93 -32.85 14.31 -7.81
CA LYS A 93 -34.31 14.50 -7.95
C LYS A 93 -35.13 13.39 -7.30
N SER A 94 -34.53 12.22 -7.07
CA SER A 94 -35.19 11.05 -6.47
C SER A 94 -35.03 10.95 -4.95
N VAL A 95 -34.50 12.00 -4.31
CA VAL A 95 -34.37 12.17 -2.85
C VAL A 95 -35.23 13.37 -2.46
#